data_AF-A0AAV5X5I7-F1
#
_entry.id   AF-A0AAV5X5I7-F1
#
_cell.length_a   1.000
_cell.length_b   1.000
_cell.length_c   1.000
_cell.angle_alpha   90.00
_cell.angle_beta   90.00
_cell.angle_gamma   90.00
#
_symmetry.space_group_name_H-M   'P 1'
#
loop_
_entity.id
_entity.type
_entity.pdbx_description
1 polymer ?
#
loop_
_entity_poly.entity_id
_entity_poly.type
_entity_poly.pdbx_seq_one_letter_code
_entity_poly.pdbx_strand_id
1 'polypeptide(L)' 'MAGCAGGTAIYDKPGLTYAEWRRDDADCRRASHDSGAGVDREPYARCMGARGYRIRAE' A
#
# COMPACT_ATOMS: atom_id res chain seq x y z
N MET A 1 6.51 -8.77 -20.48
CA MET A 1 5.42 -8.16 -19.70
C MET A 1 5.72 -8.37 -18.23
N ALA A 2 5.96 -7.29 -17.48
CA ALA A 2 6.15 -7.35 -16.04
C ALA A 2 4.89 -7.94 -15.39
N GLY A 3 5.04 -9.03 -14.65
CA GLY A 3 3.93 -9.73 -14.03
C GLY A 3 3.20 -8.79 -13.07
N CYS A 4 1.95 -8.49 -13.36
CA CYS A 4 1.00 -8.01 -12.38
C CYS A 4 0.77 -9.15 -11.38
N ALA A 5 1.68 -9.32 -10.41
CA ALA A 5 1.49 -10.26 -9.33
C ALA A 5 0.25 -9.82 -8.55
N GLY A 6 -0.83 -10.60 -8.68
CA GLY A 6 -2.12 -10.44 -7.99
C GLY A 6 -2.05 -10.77 -6.50
N GLY A 7 -0.98 -10.41 -5.80
CA GLY A 7 -0.85 -10.57 -4.34
C GLY A 7 -0.71 -9.20 -3.67
N THR A 8 -1.44 -8.96 -2.58
CA THR A 8 -1.32 -7.76 -1.74
C THR A 8 0.16 -7.47 -1.51
N ALA A 9 0.72 -6.43 -2.14
CA ALA A 9 2.14 -6.11 -1.99
C ALA A 9 2.40 -5.86 -0.51
N ILE A 10 3.35 -6.59 0.07
CA ILE A 10 3.73 -6.38 1.47
C ILE A 10 4.60 -5.12 1.48
N TYR A 11 4.13 -4.07 2.16
CA TYR A 11 4.85 -2.81 2.30
C TYR A 11 5.63 -2.80 3.61
N ASP A 12 6.93 -2.52 3.55
CA ASP A 12 7.82 -2.48 4.71
C ASP A 12 8.49 -1.10 4.84
N LYS A 13 8.69 -0.67 6.10
CA LYS A 13 9.38 0.57 6.46
C LYS A 13 10.19 0.31 7.74
N PRO A 14 11.51 0.56 7.73
CA PRO A 14 12.36 0.27 8.88
C PRO A 14 11.99 1.17 10.07
N GLY A 15 11.94 0.58 11.28
CA GLY A 15 11.61 1.29 12.52
C GLY A 15 10.13 1.59 12.72
N LEU A 16 9.25 1.06 11.85
CA LEU A 16 7.82 1.29 11.93
C LEU A 16 7.15 0.33 12.93
N THR A 17 6.28 0.86 13.80
CA THR A 17 5.43 0.04 14.65
C THR A 17 4.20 -0.47 13.91
N TYR A 18 3.63 -1.59 14.37
CA TYR A 18 2.40 -2.14 13.80
C TYR A 18 1.21 -1.15 13.89
N ALA A 19 1.16 -0.30 14.92
CA ALA A 19 0.13 0.71 15.08
C ALA A 19 0.22 1.81 14.01
N GLU A 20 1.44 2.25 13.68
CA GLU A 20 1.69 3.23 12.61
C GLU A 20 1.39 2.61 11.24
N TRP A 21 1.84 1.38 10.99
CA TRP A 21 1.49 0.63 9.78
C TRP A 21 -0.02 0.60 9.54
N ARG A 22 -0.79 0.25 10.58
CA ARG A 22 -2.24 0.13 10.47
C ARG A 22 -2.91 1.48 10.18
N ARG A 23 -2.40 2.58 10.75
CA ARG A 23 -2.90 3.93 10.45
C ARG A 23 -2.64 4.32 9.01
N ASP A 24 -1.42 4.07 8.52
CA ASP A 24 -1.02 4.40 7.15
C ASP A 24 -1.74 3.52 6.11
N ASP A 25 -1.91 2.22 6.36
CA ASP A 25 -2.70 1.31 5.51
C ASP A 25 -4.16 1.77 5.41
N ALA A 26 -4.81 2.08 6.54
CA ALA A 26 -6.20 2.52 6.55
C ALA A 26 -6.43 3.89 5.89
N ASP A 27 -5.45 4.79 5.99
CA ASP A 27 -5.47 6.09 5.32
C ASP A 27 -5.29 5.92 3.81
N CYS A 28 -4.26 5.20 3.39
CA CYS A 28 -4.00 4.95 1.97
C CYS A 28 -5.12 4.15 1.31
N ARG A 29 -5.73 3.19 1.99
CA ARG A 29 -6.93 2.48 1.48
C ARG A 29 -8.10 3.42 1.28
N ARG A 30 -8.35 4.35 2.20
CA ARG A 30 -9.43 5.35 2.06
C ARG A 30 -9.16 6.32 0.91
N ALA A 31 -7.92 6.80 0.80
CA ALA A 31 -7.51 7.70 -0.28
C ALA A 31 -7.53 7.03 -1.67
N SER A 32 -7.43 5.71 -1.70
CA SER A 32 -7.36 4.89 -2.92
C SER A 32 -8.65 4.12 -3.20
N HIS A 33 -9.71 4.40 -2.43
CA HIS A 33 -11.02 3.80 -2.64
C HIS A 33 -11.73 4.61 -3.72
N ASP A 34 -11.72 4.12 -4.96
CA ASP A 34 -12.60 4.68 -5.98
C ASP A 34 -14.05 4.25 -5.70
N SER A 35 -14.99 5.10 -6.12
CA SER A 35 -16.42 5.02 -5.82
C SER A 35 -17.10 3.79 -6.45
N GLY A 36 -16.81 2.59 -5.94
CA GLY A 36 -17.63 1.40 -6.17
C GLY A 36 -16.92 0.07 -6.41
N ALA A 37 -15.60 0.05 -6.67
CA ALA A 37 -14.90 -1.16 -7.12
C ALA A 37 -13.87 -1.76 -6.15
N GLY A 38 -13.49 -1.03 -5.08
CA GLY A 38 -12.50 -1.47 -4.09
C GLY A 38 -11.30 -0.53 -4.01
N VAL A 39 -10.19 -1.01 -3.44
CA VAL A 39 -8.94 -0.24 -3.33
C VAL A 39 -8.16 -0.39 -4.64
N ASP A 40 -7.98 0.72 -5.34
CA ASP A 40 -7.13 0.78 -6.52
C ASP A 40 -5.66 0.60 -6.10
N ARG A 41 -5.01 -0.41 -6.68
CA ARG A 41 -3.64 -0.80 -6.28
C ARG A 41 -2.60 0.27 -6.64
N GLU A 42 -2.75 0.97 -7.75
CA GLU A 42 -1.82 2.04 -8.17
C GLU A 42 -1.82 3.25 -7.23
N PRO A 43 -2.97 3.92 -6.96
CA PRO A 43 -3.01 5.02 -6.01
C PRO A 43 -2.65 4.56 -4.59
N TYR A 44 -2.98 3.33 -4.22
CA TYR A 44 -2.56 2.76 -2.93
C TYR A 44 -1.04 2.62 -2.84
N ALA A 45 -0.41 2.03 -3.86
CA ALA A 45 1.05 1.89 -3.92
C ALA A 45 1.75 3.25 -3.94
N ARG A 46 1.18 4.24 -4.64
CA ARG A 46 1.70 5.62 -4.66
C ARG A 46 1.61 6.27 -3.28
N CYS A 47 0.50 6.10 -2.57
CA CYS A 47 0.33 6.61 -1.21
C CYS A 47 1.33 5.99 -0.24
N MET A 48 1.46 4.67 -0.25
CA MET A 48 2.42 3.95 0.59
C MET A 48 3.88 4.36 0.25
N GLY A 49 4.22 4.46 -1.04
CA GLY A 49 5.54 4.94 -1.48
C GLY A 49 5.88 6.35 -1.00
N ALA A 50 4.92 7.28 -1.06
CA ALA A 50 5.09 8.66 -0.57
C ALA A 50 5.35 8.73 0.95
N ARG A 51 4.83 7.76 1.72
CA ARG A 51 5.06 7.62 3.17
C ARG A 51 6.39 6.94 3.53
N GLY A 52 7.17 6.56 2.51
CA GLY A 52 8.49 5.93 2.64
C GLY A 52 8.45 4.40 2.72
N TYR A 53 7.30 3.78 2.44
CA TYR A 53 7.21 2.34 2.37
C TYR A 53 7.80 1.82 1.07
N ARG A 54 8.43 0.65 1.13
CA ARG A 54 8.91 -0.08 -0.04
C ARG A 54 8.17 -1.39 -0.15
N ILE A 55 7.93 -1.81 -1.39
CA ILE A 55 7.45 -3.17 -1.66
C ILE A 55 8.56 -4.10 -1.17
N ARG A 56 8.22 -5.01 -0.26
CA ARG A 56 9.09 -6.14 0.06
C ARG A 56 9.13 -7.02 -1.19
N ALA A 57 10.23 -6.94 -1.93
CA ALA A 57 10.56 -7.97 -2.89
C ALA A 57 10.95 -9.21 -2.08
N GLU A 58 10.13 -10.24 -2.18
CA GLU A 58 10.47 -11.60 -1.73
C GLU A 58 11.56 -12.21 -2.61
#